data_AF-A0AAV4F6L7-F1
#
_entry.id   AF-A0AAV4F6L7-F1
#
_cell.length_a   1.000
_cell.length_b   1.000
_cell.length_c   1.000
_cell.angle_alpha   90.00
_cell.angle_beta   90.00
_cell.angle_gamma   90.00
#
_symmetry.space_group_name_H-M   'P 1'
#
loop_
_entity.id
_entity.type
_entity.pdbx_description
1 polymer ?
#
loop_
_entity_poly.entity_id
_entity_poly.type
_entity_poly.pdbx_seq_one_letter_code
_entity_poly.pdbx_strand_id
1 'polypeptide(L)'
;MEFDAIKQLADVIREQTLHATQATTTTFSPVSAVAFKAPQFRQTNAKAWFIRLEAPFNTHTPPITQDLTKFHHVIQLLDSSTARRVQAVLENPPPVGKYDSLKSALLNAY
;
A
#
# COMPACT_ATOMS: atom_id res chain seq x y z
N MET A 1 -66.30 -2.43 19.90
CA MET A 1 -65.19 -3.27 20.42
C MET A 1 -64.07 -3.29 19.37
N GLU A 2 -63.64 -2.12 18.88
CA GLU A 2 -62.84 -2.00 17.63
C GLU A 2 -61.63 -1.04 17.78
N PHE A 3 -61.50 -0.35 18.91
CA PHE A 3 -60.39 0.56 19.20
C PHE A 3 -59.16 -0.15 19.79
N ASP A 4 -59.34 -1.35 20.36
CA ASP A 4 -58.27 -2.16 20.96
C ASP A 4 -57.36 -2.76 19.89
N ALA A 5 -57.93 -3.18 18.76
CA ALA A 5 -57.20 -3.78 17.65
C ALA A 5 -56.19 -2.80 17.00
N ILE A 6 -56.53 -1.51 16.94
CA ILE A 6 -55.66 -0.47 16.35
C ILE A 6 -54.50 -0.14 17.31
N LYS A 7 -54.75 -0.13 18.62
CA LYS A 7 -53.71 0.06 19.65
C LYS A 7 -52.74 -1.12 19.68
N GLN A 8 -53.25 -2.34 19.59
CA GLN A 8 -52.44 -3.55 19.56
C GLN A 8 -51.62 -3.66 18.26
N LEU A 9 -52.18 -3.25 17.12
CA LEU A 9 -51.43 -3.20 15.85
C LEU A 9 -50.29 -2.17 15.88
N ALA A 10 -50.50 -1.01 16.51
CA ALA A 10 -49.47 0.01 16.66
C ALA A 10 -48.31 -0.43 17.57
N ASP A 11 -48.60 -1.21 18.62
CA ASP A 11 -47.60 -1.75 19.54
C ASP A 11 -46.75 -2.85 18.88
N VAL A 12 -47.40 -3.77 18.15
CA VAL A 12 -46.74 -4.84 17.38
C VAL A 12 -45.80 -4.27 16.32
N ILE A 13 -46.20 -3.22 15.60
CA ILE A 13 -45.32 -2.56 14.61
C ILE A 13 -44.09 -1.95 15.30
N ARG A 14 -44.26 -1.40 16.50
CA ARG A 14 -43.18 -0.77 17.27
C ARG A 14 -42.19 -1.82 17.81
N GLU A 15 -42.67 -2.98 18.23
CA GLU A 15 -41.83 -4.11 18.62
C GLU A 15 -41.10 -4.72 17.41
N GLN A 16 -41.76 -4.94 16.27
CA GLN A 16 -41.10 -5.50 15.07
C GLN A 16 -40.02 -4.56 14.48
N THR A 17 -40.15 -3.25 14.72
CA THR A 17 -39.15 -2.26 14.28
C THR A 17 -37.90 -2.23 15.16
N LEU A 18 -37.91 -2.83 16.37
CA LEU A 18 -36.72 -2.91 17.22
C LEU A 18 -35.77 -4.07 16.83
N HIS A 19 -36.24 -5.08 16.12
CA HIS A 19 -35.46 -6.30 15.84
C HIS A 19 -34.70 -6.25 14.50
N ALA A 20 -35.07 -5.33 13.60
CA ALA A 20 -34.39 -5.13 12.32
C ALA A 20 -33.25 -4.10 12.43
N THR A 21 -32.36 -4.26 13.40
CA THR A 21 -31.06 -3.55 13.43
C THR A 21 -29.94 -4.54 13.71
N GLN A 22 -29.94 -5.65 12.96
CA GLN A 22 -28.71 -6.40 12.72
C GLN A 22 -28.35 -6.17 11.27
N ALA A 23 -27.72 -5.02 11.04
CA ALA A 23 -26.84 -4.88 9.90
C ALA A 23 -25.90 -6.08 9.91
N THR A 24 -25.95 -6.90 8.86
CA THR A 24 -24.86 -7.81 8.55
C THR A 24 -23.64 -6.94 8.27
N THR A 25 -22.92 -6.60 9.33
CA THR A 25 -21.52 -6.20 9.24
C THR A 25 -20.74 -7.45 8.86
N THR A 26 -20.90 -7.88 7.61
CA THR A 26 -19.76 -8.45 6.90
C THR A 26 -18.75 -7.33 6.96
N THR A 27 -17.83 -7.42 7.94
CA THR A 27 -16.64 -6.62 8.02
C THR A 27 -15.85 -6.96 6.75
N PHE A 28 -16.24 -6.36 5.64
CA PHE A 28 -15.29 -6.06 4.60
C PHE A 28 -14.39 -5.05 5.29
N SER A 29 -13.37 -5.56 5.96
CA SER A 29 -12.21 -4.76 6.28
C SER A 29 -11.93 -4.03 4.98
N PRO A 30 -12.08 -2.70 4.88
CA PRO A 30 -11.39 -2.03 3.80
C PRO A 30 -9.97 -2.51 4.01
N VAL A 31 -9.47 -3.32 3.07
CA VAL A 31 -8.04 -3.53 2.98
C VAL A 31 -7.60 -2.12 2.68
N SER A 32 -7.30 -1.37 3.74
CA SER A 32 -6.68 -0.07 3.67
C SER A 32 -5.47 -0.41 2.86
N ALA A 33 -5.53 -0.17 1.55
CA ALA A 33 -4.41 -0.37 0.67
C ALA A 33 -3.37 0.50 1.36
N VAL A 34 -2.43 -0.15 2.06
CA VAL A 34 -1.42 0.55 2.81
C VAL A 34 -0.66 1.24 1.71
N ALA A 35 -1.03 2.51 1.47
CA ALA A 35 -0.43 3.33 0.46
C ALA A 35 1.04 3.21 0.76
N PHE A 36 1.78 2.59 -0.16
CA PHE A 36 3.17 2.23 0.00
C PHE A 36 3.91 3.49 0.43
N LYS A 37 4.11 3.65 1.74
CA LYS A 37 4.70 4.86 2.31
C LYS A 37 6.17 4.59 2.35
N ALA A 38 6.73 4.69 1.15
CA ALA A 38 8.09 4.35 0.86
C ALA A 38 9.03 5.12 1.81
N PRO A 39 10.04 4.45 2.40
CA PRO A 39 10.99 5.12 3.26
C PRO A 39 11.85 6.08 2.42
N GLN A 40 12.05 7.31 2.91
CA GLN A 40 13.06 8.22 2.36
C GLN A 40 14.42 7.51 2.36
N PHE A 41 15.20 7.70 1.28
CA PHE A 41 16.52 7.12 1.16
C PHE A 41 17.42 7.56 2.33
N ARG A 42 18.17 6.62 2.92
CA ARG A 42 19.12 6.92 3.99
C ARG A 42 20.53 6.50 3.58
N GLN A 43 21.34 7.50 3.26
CA GLN A 43 22.76 7.37 2.91
C GLN A 43 23.56 6.63 3.99
N THR A 44 23.22 6.80 5.27
CA THR A 44 23.94 6.19 6.40
C THR A 44 23.84 4.66 6.46
N ASN A 45 22.84 4.05 5.82
CA ASN A 45 22.71 2.59 5.79
C ASN A 45 21.89 2.15 4.57
N ALA A 46 22.51 2.25 3.39
CA ALA A 46 21.88 1.93 2.11
C ALA A 46 21.39 0.47 2.06
N LYS A 47 22.15 -0.48 2.62
CA LYS A 47 21.77 -1.90 2.67
C LYS A 47 20.50 -2.15 3.47
N ALA A 48 20.39 -1.60 4.69
CA ALA A 48 19.18 -1.74 5.51
C ALA A 48 17.98 -0.97 4.91
N TRP A 49 18.24 0.08 4.14
CA TRP A 49 17.18 0.76 3.38
C TRP A 49 16.62 -0.14 2.27
N PHE A 50 17.47 -0.79 1.47
CA PHE A 50 17.01 -1.70 0.41
C PHE A 50 16.19 -2.87 0.96
N ILE A 51 16.61 -3.48 2.09
CA ILE A 51 15.85 -4.56 2.73
C ILE A 51 14.42 -4.12 3.05
N ARG A 52 14.25 -2.88 3.55
CA ARG A 52 12.92 -2.31 3.86
C ARG A 52 12.14 -1.94 2.61
N LEU A 53 12.81 -1.50 1.55
CA LEU A 53 12.17 -1.19 0.27
C LEU A 53 11.65 -2.46 -0.42
N GLU A 54 12.39 -3.55 -0.36
CA GLU A 54 12.06 -4.80 -1.07
C GLU A 54 10.98 -5.63 -0.37
N ALA A 55 10.85 -5.53 0.95
CA ALA A 55 9.82 -6.24 1.71
C ALA A 55 8.40 -6.04 1.13
N PRO A 56 7.90 -4.81 0.95
CA PRO A 56 6.59 -4.55 0.34
C PRO A 56 6.50 -4.96 -1.13
N PHE A 57 7.59 -5.06 -1.90
CA PHE A 57 7.50 -5.57 -3.29
C PHE A 57 6.98 -7.01 -3.32
N ASN A 58 7.35 -7.81 -2.32
CA ASN A 58 6.92 -9.20 -2.21
C ASN A 58 5.55 -9.34 -1.54
N THR A 59 5.17 -8.42 -0.64
CA THR A 59 3.90 -8.48 0.09
C THR A 59 2.77 -7.67 -0.56
N HIS A 60 3.06 -6.88 -1.60
CA HIS A 60 2.03 -6.18 -2.38
C HIS A 60 1.18 -7.20 -3.17
N THR A 61 -0.11 -6.90 -3.34
CA THR A 61 -1.05 -7.77 -4.07
C THR A 61 -1.67 -6.98 -5.21
N PRO A 62 -1.28 -7.21 -6.48
CA PRO A 62 -0.33 -8.23 -6.96
C PRO A 62 1.15 -7.88 -6.68
N PRO A 63 2.05 -8.87 -6.54
CA PRO A 63 3.46 -8.62 -6.19
C PRO A 63 4.18 -7.82 -7.28
N ILE A 64 5.09 -6.94 -6.85
CA ILE A 64 5.90 -6.12 -7.74
C ILE A 64 7.13 -6.96 -8.13
N THR A 65 7.03 -7.67 -9.24
CA THR A 65 8.09 -8.56 -9.74
C THR A 65 8.88 -7.96 -10.91
N GLN A 66 8.28 -7.04 -11.66
CA GLN A 66 8.88 -6.46 -12.85
C GLN A 66 10.07 -5.53 -12.50
N ASP A 67 11.23 -5.82 -13.08
CA ASP A 67 12.49 -5.08 -12.90
C ASP A 67 12.30 -3.57 -13.13
N LEU A 68 11.62 -3.20 -14.22
CA LEU A 68 11.36 -1.81 -14.57
C LEU A 68 10.50 -1.09 -13.51
N THR A 69 9.49 -1.76 -12.96
CA THR A 69 8.64 -1.20 -11.91
C THR A 69 9.43 -0.97 -10.63
N LYS A 70 10.27 -1.93 -10.22
CA LYS A 70 11.16 -1.78 -9.06
C LYS A 70 12.13 -0.62 -9.27
N PHE A 71 12.72 -0.50 -10.46
CA PHE A 71 13.61 0.60 -10.83
C PHE A 71 12.92 1.96 -10.69
N HIS A 72 11.71 2.13 -11.24
CA HIS A 72 10.94 3.37 -11.09
C HIS A 72 10.53 3.67 -9.64
N HIS A 73 10.25 2.64 -8.83
CA HIS A 73 10.03 2.85 -7.41
C HIS A 73 11.27 3.38 -6.70
N VAL A 74 12.46 2.84 -6.98
CA VAL A 74 13.71 3.35 -6.38
C VAL A 74 13.94 4.81 -6.76
N ILE A 75 13.79 5.17 -8.05
CA ILE A 75 14.02 6.54 -8.54
C ILE A 75 13.19 7.57 -7.78
N GLN A 76 11.92 7.27 -7.53
CA GLN A 76 11.00 8.18 -6.83
C GLN A 76 11.40 8.46 -5.38
N LEU A 77 12.32 7.67 -4.82
CA LEU A 77 12.76 7.78 -3.42
C LEU A 77 14.14 8.41 -3.29
N LEU A 78 14.82 8.67 -4.41
CA LEU A 78 16.11 9.32 -4.40
C LEU A 78 15.94 10.84 -4.33
N ASP A 79 16.61 11.44 -3.38
CA ASP A 79 16.85 12.89 -3.34
C ASP A 79 17.82 13.32 -4.45
N SER A 80 17.79 14.60 -4.83
CA SER A 80 18.56 15.15 -5.95
C SER A 80 20.07 14.90 -5.82
N SER A 81 20.61 14.91 -4.60
CA SER A 81 22.03 14.62 -4.35
C SER A 81 22.37 13.16 -4.61
N THR A 82 21.51 12.24 -4.19
CA THR A 82 21.67 10.81 -4.44
C THR A 82 21.46 10.48 -5.92
N ALA A 83 20.42 11.04 -6.57
CA ALA A 83 20.18 10.86 -8.00
C ALA A 83 21.36 11.34 -8.84
N ARG A 84 21.98 12.48 -8.48
CA ARG A 84 23.20 12.99 -9.12
C ARG A 84 24.37 12.01 -9.05
N ARG A 85 24.56 11.28 -7.94
CA ARG A 85 25.66 10.31 -7.78
C ARG A 85 25.50 9.08 -8.68
N VAL A 86 24.27 8.64 -8.93
CA VAL A 86 23.97 7.47 -9.78
C VAL A 86 23.42 7.85 -11.15
N GLN A 87 23.58 9.11 -11.55
CA GLN A 87 23.04 9.68 -12.78
C GLN A 87 23.38 8.84 -14.02
N ALA A 88 24.61 8.32 -14.11
CA ALA A 88 25.04 7.49 -15.24
C ALA A 88 24.13 6.26 -15.46
N VAL A 89 23.69 5.61 -14.38
CA VAL A 89 22.78 4.45 -14.43
C VAL A 89 21.34 4.89 -14.71
N LEU A 90 20.96 6.11 -14.32
CA LEU A 90 19.62 6.66 -14.58
C LEU A 90 19.46 7.11 -16.04
N GLU A 91 20.48 7.72 -16.62
CA GLU A 91 20.48 8.23 -18.00
C GLU A 91 20.67 7.11 -19.01
N ASN A 92 21.52 6.14 -18.68
CA ASN A 92 21.83 5.00 -19.54
C ASN A 92 21.61 3.68 -18.77
N PRO A 93 20.34 3.33 -18.44
CA PRO A 93 20.05 2.10 -17.75
C PRO A 93 20.32 0.90 -18.67
N PRO A 94 20.84 -0.22 -18.13
CA PRO A 94 21.10 -1.41 -18.92
C PRO A 94 19.79 -2.03 -19.46
N PRO A 95 19.85 -2.80 -20.55
CA PRO A 95 18.67 -3.43 -21.14
C PRO A 95 17.99 -4.40 -20.18
N VAL A 96 18.74 -5.07 -19.31
CA VAL A 96 18.26 -6.03 -18.30
C VAL A 96 18.91 -5.72 -16.95
N GLY A 97 18.19 -5.97 -15.85
CA GLY A 97 18.70 -5.79 -14.49
C GLY A 97 18.89 -4.32 -14.10
N LYS A 98 17.94 -3.46 -14.49
CA LYS A 98 17.99 -2.02 -14.18
C LYS A 98 17.95 -1.80 -12.67
N TYR A 99 17.08 -2.54 -11.98
CA TYR A 99 16.97 -2.47 -10.54
C TYR A 99 18.25 -2.89 -9.85
N ASP A 100 18.83 -4.03 -10.26
CA ASP A 100 20.05 -4.57 -9.65
C ASP A 100 21.26 -3.68 -9.89
N SER A 101 21.38 -3.11 -11.09
CA SER A 101 22.44 -2.16 -11.43
C SER A 101 22.33 -0.86 -10.63
N LEU A 102 21.11 -0.32 -10.49
CA LEU A 102 20.87 0.87 -9.67
C LEU A 102 21.14 0.58 -8.18
N LYS A 103 20.72 -0.59 -7.69
CA LYS A 103 20.98 -1.05 -6.32
C LYS A 103 22.47 -1.15 -6.05
N SER A 104 23.22 -1.80 -6.93
CA SER A 104 24.67 -1.93 -6.82
C SER A 104 25.37 -0.57 -6.86
N ALA A 105 24.96 0.33 -7.75
CA ALA A 105 25.52 1.68 -7.81
C ALA A 105 25.26 2.48 -6.52
N LEU A 106 24.05 2.39 -5.95
CA LEU A 106 23.70 3.05 -4.69
C LEU A 106 24.44 2.45 -3.49
N LEU A 107 24.63 1.12 -3.45
CA LEU A 107 25.41 0.44 -2.41
C LEU A 107 26.92 0.69 -2.51
N ASN A 108 27.42 1.01 -3.70
CA ASN A 108 28.83 1.38 -3.87
C ASN A 108 29.08 2.86 -3.56
N ALA A 109 28.06 3.71 -3.69
CA ALA A 109 28.15 5.14 -3.43
C ALA A 109 28.11 5.50 -1.92
N TYR A 110 27.64 4.59 -1.06
CA TYR A 110 27.44 4.78 0.39
C TYR A 110 27.72 3.51 1.18
#